data_AF-A0A8T1MRH6-F1
#
_entry.id   AF-A0A8T1MRH6-F1
#
_cell.length_a   1.000
_cell.length_b   1.000
_cell.length_c   1.000
_cell.angle_alpha   90.00
_cell.angle_beta   90.00
_cell.angle_gamma   90.00
#
_symmetry.space_group_name_H-M   'P 1'
#
loop_
_entity.id
_entity.type
_entity.pdbx_description
1 polymer ?
#
loop_
_entity_poly.entity_id
_entity_poly.type
_entity_poly.pdbx_seq_one_letter_code
_entity_poly.pdbx_strand_id
1 'polypeptide(L)'
;MPDVDGDTCKFDGWCYPSGFQRLCCKLDLFHSYNALTEKGVPMCLSNNPGLFLCGYIYYLSLSHNTSRTVFIHVPPISELFSPDLAAQLLIPIPAVSLYQPSDSGAEQPITS
;
A
#
# COMPACT_ATOMS: atom_id res chain seq x y z
N MET A 1 -6.85 7.19 20.00
CA MET A 1 -6.00 8.38 19.87
C MET A 1 -6.78 9.38 19.05
N PRO A 2 -6.98 10.62 19.54
CA PRO A 2 -7.64 11.65 18.76
C PRO A 2 -6.74 12.12 17.61
N ASP A 3 -7.34 12.65 16.54
CA ASP A 3 -6.62 13.36 15.49
C ASP A 3 -6.23 14.78 15.93
N VAL A 4 -5.76 15.59 14.98
CA VAL A 4 -5.31 16.96 15.22
C VAL A 4 -6.43 17.87 15.72
N ASP A 5 -7.69 17.55 15.43
CA ASP A 5 -8.86 18.31 15.83
C ASP A 5 -9.43 17.81 17.19
N GLY A 6 -8.77 16.84 17.82
CA GLY A 6 -9.25 16.22 19.04
C GLY A 6 -10.34 15.16 18.82
N ASP A 7 -10.68 14.90 17.56
CA ASP A 7 -11.75 13.98 17.19
C ASP A 7 -11.26 12.53 17.22
N THR A 8 -12.14 11.63 17.64
CA THR A 8 -11.92 10.18 17.53
C THR A 8 -12.76 9.62 16.40
N CYS A 9 -12.38 8.43 15.91
CA CYS A 9 -13.13 7.76 14.85
C CYS A 9 -14.60 7.62 15.24
N LYS A 10 -15.46 8.36 14.53
CA LYS A 10 -16.92 8.30 14.65
C LYS A 10 -17.39 6.99 14.00
N PHE A 11 -18.64 6.56 14.22
CA PHE A 11 -19.20 5.32 13.66
C PHE A 11 -18.66 4.00 14.24
N ASP A 12 -18.53 3.87 15.57
CA ASP A 12 -18.13 2.61 16.24
C ASP A 12 -16.85 1.96 15.68
N GLY A 13 -15.93 2.78 15.16
CA GLY A 13 -14.66 2.32 14.57
C GLY A 13 -14.74 1.86 13.11
N TRP A 14 -15.88 2.03 12.43
CA TRP A 14 -16.03 1.71 11.02
C TRP A 14 -15.44 2.80 10.12
N CYS A 15 -14.57 2.41 9.20
CA CYS A 15 -13.99 3.33 8.22
C CYS A 15 -14.99 3.73 7.13
N TYR A 16 -15.89 2.81 6.74
CA TYR A 16 -16.93 3.04 5.75
C TYR A 16 -18.21 2.30 6.17
N PRO A 17 -19.36 2.98 6.29
CA PRO A 17 -20.62 2.32 6.62
C PRO A 17 -20.94 1.23 5.60
N SER A 18 -21.16 -0.01 6.07
CA SER A 18 -21.37 -1.19 5.21
C SER A 18 -20.15 -1.63 4.37
N GLY A 19 -18.96 -1.15 4.70
CA GLY A 19 -17.71 -1.59 4.05
C GLY A 19 -17.23 -2.94 4.55
N PHE A 20 -16.35 -3.58 3.77
CA PHE A 20 -15.67 -4.81 4.19
C PHE A 20 -14.74 -4.54 5.38
N GLN A 21 -14.62 -5.47 6.33
CA GLN A 21 -13.69 -5.30 7.46
C GLN A 21 -12.21 -5.23 7.03
N ARG A 22 -11.86 -5.85 5.90
CA ARG A 22 -10.51 -5.86 5.35
C ARG A 22 -10.56 -5.74 3.83
N LEU A 23 -9.66 -4.94 3.30
CA LEU A 23 -9.38 -4.83 1.88
C LEU A 23 -7.92 -5.16 1.64
N CYS A 24 -7.61 -5.77 0.50
CA CYS A 24 -6.25 -6.12 0.12
C CYS A 24 -5.81 -5.27 -1.07
N CYS A 25 -4.57 -4.80 -1.04
CA CYS A 25 -3.91 -4.26 -2.22
C CYS A 25 -3.74 -5.37 -3.27
N LYS A 26 -4.08 -5.08 -4.53
CA LYS A 26 -3.92 -6.00 -5.66
C LYS A 26 -2.69 -5.71 -6.52
N LEU A 27 -1.90 -4.71 -6.17
CA LEU A 27 -0.63 -4.44 -6.85
C LEU A 27 0.42 -5.49 -6.46
N ASP A 28 1.30 -5.83 -7.40
CA ASP A 28 2.41 -6.74 -7.13
C ASP A 28 3.51 -6.00 -6.36
N LEU A 29 3.40 -6.04 -5.04
CA LEU A 29 4.38 -5.43 -4.15
C LEU A 29 5.68 -6.23 -4.07
N PHE A 30 5.67 -7.53 -4.41
CA PHE A 30 6.87 -8.36 -4.42
C PHE A 30 7.83 -7.93 -5.53
N HIS A 31 7.29 -7.60 -6.70
CA HIS A 31 8.09 -7.08 -7.80
C HIS A 31 8.83 -5.79 -7.40
N SER A 32 8.10 -4.82 -6.83
CA SER A 32 8.69 -3.57 -6.31
C SER A 32 9.69 -3.80 -5.18
N TYR A 33 9.39 -4.73 -4.26
CA TYR A 33 10.28 -5.10 -3.16
C TYR A 33 11.61 -5.67 -3.67
N ASN A 34 11.57 -6.63 -4.59
CA ASN A 34 12.77 -7.25 -5.16
C ASN A 34 13.61 -6.20 -5.91
N ALA A 35 12.98 -5.42 -6.79
CA ALA A 35 13.67 -4.44 -7.63
C ALA A 35 14.37 -3.32 -6.83
N LEU A 36 13.88 -3.00 -5.62
CA LEU A 36 14.46 -1.95 -4.77
C LEU A 36 15.46 -2.52 -3.76
N THR A 37 15.21 -3.69 -3.20
CA THR A 37 16.18 -4.35 -2.31
C THR A 37 17.45 -4.77 -3.05
N GLU A 38 17.35 -5.20 -4.31
CA GLU A 38 18.51 -5.41 -5.20
C GLU A 38 19.35 -4.16 -5.42
N LYS A 39 18.74 -2.97 -5.34
CA LYS A 39 19.41 -1.67 -5.42
C LYS A 39 19.98 -1.20 -4.08
N GLY A 40 19.95 -2.05 -3.05
CA GLY A 40 20.47 -1.74 -1.71
C GLY A 40 19.53 -0.89 -0.86
N VAL A 41 18.26 -0.76 -1.24
CA VAL A 41 17.27 -0.03 -0.44
C VAL A 41 16.76 -0.90 0.69
N PRO A 42 16.88 -0.48 1.96
CA PRO A 42 16.26 -1.19 3.07
C PRO A 42 14.73 -0.98 3.05
N MET A 43 13.98 -2.08 2.91
CA MET A 43 12.52 -2.07 2.98
C MET A 43 11.94 -3.42 3.39
N CYS A 44 10.64 -3.44 3.70
CA CYS A 44 9.88 -4.65 3.98
C CYS A 44 8.42 -4.51 3.52
N LEU A 45 7.75 -5.64 3.32
CA LEU A 45 6.31 -5.67 3.11
C LEU A 45 5.58 -5.64 4.45
N SER A 46 4.65 -4.71 4.62
CA SER A 46 3.78 -4.62 5.80
C SER A 46 2.40 -5.19 5.51
N ASN A 47 1.86 -5.96 6.45
CA ASN A 47 0.48 -6.45 6.46
C ASN A 47 -0.44 -5.64 7.40
N ASN A 48 0.10 -4.61 8.07
CA ASN A 48 -0.63 -3.82 9.05
C ASN A 48 -0.33 -2.32 8.87
N PRO A 49 -1.26 -1.53 8.30
CA PRO A 49 -1.12 -0.09 8.13
C PRO A 49 -1.45 0.70 9.43
N GLY A 50 -1.76 0.01 10.53
CA GLY A 50 -2.24 0.61 11.77
C GLY A 50 -3.75 0.94 11.74
N LEU A 51 -4.27 1.39 12.88
CA LEU A 51 -5.69 1.72 13.09
C LEU A 51 -5.95 3.21 13.30
N PHE A 52 -4.98 4.06 12.94
CA PHE A 52 -5.10 5.51 12.99
C PHE A 52 -5.30 6.09 11.58
N LEU A 53 -4.97 7.36 11.35
CA LEU A 53 -5.22 8.05 10.08
C LEU A 53 -4.57 7.37 8.87
N CYS A 54 -3.38 6.81 9.02
CA CYS A 54 -2.71 6.06 7.94
C CYS A 54 -3.53 4.86 7.45
N GLY A 55 -3.99 4.02 8.39
CA GLY A 55 -4.87 2.90 8.09
C GLY A 55 -6.22 3.33 7.52
N TYR A 56 -6.81 4.40 8.07
CA TYR A 56 -8.08 4.95 7.60
C TYR A 56 -8.01 5.47 6.15
N ILE A 57 -7.03 6.32 5.83
CA ILE A 57 -6.84 6.88 4.48
C ILE A 57 -6.54 5.76 3.48
N TYR A 58 -5.72 4.78 3.86
CA TYR A 58 -5.41 3.63 3.01
C TYR A 58 -6.65 2.77 2.76
N TYR A 59 -7.44 2.47 3.79
CA TYR A 59 -8.68 1.71 3.66
C TYR A 59 -9.66 2.39 2.70
N LEU A 60 -9.89 3.70 2.87
CA LEU A 60 -10.76 4.45 1.96
C LEU A 60 -10.23 4.44 0.53
N SER A 61 -8.93 4.62 0.36
CA SER A 61 -8.31 4.56 -0.98
C SER A 61 -8.50 3.17 -1.62
N LEU A 62 -8.34 2.09 -0.85
CA LEU A 62 -8.58 0.72 -1.31
C LEU A 62 -10.05 0.48 -1.66
N SER A 63 -10.99 1.05 -0.90
CA SER A 63 -12.42 0.90 -1.17
C SER A 63 -12.82 1.58 -2.48
N HIS A 64 -12.09 2.62 -2.89
CA HIS A 64 -12.22 3.21 -4.22
C HIS A 64 -11.59 2.35 -5.32
N ASN A 65 -10.33 1.88 -5.18
CA ASN A 65 -9.70 1.03 -6.19
C ASN A 65 -8.51 0.19 -5.67
N THR A 66 -8.78 -1.07 -5.31
CA THR A 66 -7.74 -2.02 -4.85
C THR A 66 -6.57 -2.29 -5.82
N SER A 67 -6.76 -2.07 -7.13
CA SER A 67 -5.73 -2.30 -8.16
C SER A 67 -4.91 -1.04 -8.49
N ARG A 68 -5.20 0.09 -7.85
CA ARG A 68 -4.49 1.37 -8.09
C ARG A 68 -4.09 2.09 -6.81
N THR A 69 -4.13 1.39 -5.68
CA THR A 69 -3.82 1.96 -4.37
C THR A 69 -2.70 1.17 -3.72
N VAL A 70 -1.66 1.89 -3.31
CA VAL A 70 -0.56 1.40 -2.47
C VAL A 70 -0.39 2.36 -1.31
N PHE A 71 0.03 1.85 -0.15
CA PHE A 71 0.40 2.66 1.00
C PHE A 71 1.82 2.32 1.42
N ILE A 72 2.62 3.34 1.73
CA ILE A 72 4.05 3.19 2.04
C ILE A 72 4.30 3.93 3.36
N HIS A 73 4.76 3.21 4.37
CA HIS A 73 5.35 3.84 5.55
C HIS A 73 6.80 4.21 5.26
N VAL A 74 7.15 5.45 5.55
CA VAL A 74 8.53 5.93 5.52
C VAL A 74 9.01 6.15 6.96
N PRO A 75 10.27 5.80 7.29
CA PRO A 75 10.85 6.15 8.57
C PRO A 75 10.85 7.67 8.80
N PRO A 76 10.91 8.13 10.07
CA PRO A 76 11.18 9.53 10.38
C PRO A 76 12.49 9.98 9.72
N ILE A 77 12.51 11.22 9.23
CA ILE A 77 13.71 11.81 8.67
C ILE A 77 14.79 11.88 9.75
N SER A 78 15.97 11.36 9.43
CA SER A 78 17.12 11.27 10.33
C SER A 78 18.41 11.26 9.52
N GLU A 79 19.56 11.23 10.21
CA GLU A 79 20.87 11.05 9.55
C GLU A 79 20.94 9.76 8.72
N LEU A 80 20.16 8.74 9.10
CA LEU A 80 20.09 7.44 8.42
C LEU A 80 18.99 7.38 7.34
N PHE A 81 18.09 8.36 7.30
CA PHE A 81 16.99 8.40 6.34
C PHE A 81 16.73 9.85 5.91
N SER A 82 17.43 10.28 4.86
CA SER A 82 17.31 11.65 4.34
C SER A 82 16.06 11.84 3.48
N PRO A 83 15.61 13.09 3.28
CA PRO A 83 14.52 13.39 2.34
C PRO A 83 14.83 12.98 0.91
N ASP A 84 16.09 13.09 0.47
CA ASP A 84 16.52 12.67 -0.86
C ASP A 84 16.41 11.16 -1.04
N LEU A 85 16.74 10.40 0.01
CA LEU A 85 16.53 8.96 0.01
C LEU A 85 15.03 8.66 -0.07
N ALA A 86 14.19 9.32 0.73
CA ALA A 86 12.74 9.14 0.66
C ALA A 86 12.18 9.42 -0.76
N ALA A 87 12.63 10.49 -1.42
CA ALA A 87 12.21 10.83 -2.78
C ALA A 87 12.63 9.77 -3.82
N GLN A 88 13.88 9.29 -3.72
CA GLN A 88 14.40 8.22 -4.58
C GLN A 88 13.60 6.91 -4.46
N LEU A 89 12.95 6.68 -3.31
CA LEU A 89 12.12 5.50 -3.07
C LEU A 89 10.68 5.68 -3.56
N LEU A 90 10.07 6.84 -3.31
CA LEU A 90 8.65 7.05 -3.57
C LEU A 90 8.32 7.20 -5.06
N ILE A 91 9.26 7.72 -5.87
CA ILE A 91 9.07 7.90 -7.32
C ILE A 91 8.95 6.56 -8.08
N PRO A 92 9.83 5.56 -7.89
CA PRO A 92 9.78 4.31 -8.67
C PRO A 92 8.65 3.35 -8.26
N ILE A 93 8.22 3.34 -6.99
CA ILE A 93 7.28 2.32 -6.49
C ILE A 93 5.94 2.29 -7.27
N PRO A 94 5.28 3.43 -7.56
CA PRO A 94 4.06 3.40 -8.36
C PRO A 94 4.28 2.86 -9.77
N ALA A 95 5.42 3.19 -10.40
CA ALA A 95 5.71 2.74 -11.76
C ALA A 95 6.00 1.23 -11.83
N VAL A 96 6.74 0.70 -10.85
CA VAL A 96 7.11 -0.71 -10.78
C VAL A 96 5.91 -1.57 -10.35
N SER A 97 5.11 -1.09 -9.40
CA SER A 97 3.91 -1.81 -8.93
C SER A 97 2.77 -1.86 -9.96
N LEU A 98 2.73 -0.91 -10.91
CA LEU A 98 1.76 -0.90 -12.00
C LEU A 98 2.20 -1.75 -13.22
N TYR A 99 3.44 -2.23 -13.23
CA TYR A 99 3.89 -3.17 -14.25
C TYR A 99 3.20 -4.50 -14.04
N GLN A 100 2.16 -4.76 -14.83
CA GLN A 100 1.55 -6.06 -14.97
C GLN A 100 2.23 -6.71 -16.19
N PRO A 101 2.98 -7.82 -16.06
CA PRO A 101 3.39 -8.57 -17.24
C PRO A 101 2.12 -8.93 -18.01
N SER A 102 2.13 -8.68 -19.32
CA SER A 102 1.00 -9.02 -20.20
C SER A 102 0.61 -10.47 -19.95
N ASP A 103 -0.67 -10.70 -19.61
CA ASP A 103 -1.27 -12.03 -19.53
C ASP A 103 -0.84 -12.85 -20.74
N SER A 104 0.10 -13.76 -20.54
CA SER A 104 0.40 -14.81 -21.50
C SER A 104 -0.65 -15.88 -21.22
N GLY A 105 -1.65 -15.93 -22.10
CA GLY A 105 -2.87 -16.67 -21.88
C GLY A 105 -2.66 -18.14 -21.52
N ALA A 106 -3.42 -18.61 -20.54
CA ALA A 106 -3.73 -20.01 -20.33
C ALA A 106 -4.98 -20.15 -19.45
N GLU A 107 -6.16 -19.92 -20.03
CA GLU A 107 -7.35 -20.68 -19.63
C GLU A 107 -7.75 -21.51 -20.84
N GLN A 108 -7.39 -22.79 -20.83
CA GLN A 108 -7.97 -23.78 -21.74
C GLN A 108 -9.22 -24.36 -21.07
N PRO A 109 -10.30 -24.61 -21.84
CA PRO A 109 -11.55 -25.09 -21.27
C PRO A 109 -11.38 -26.50 -20.73
N ILE A 110 -11.85 -26.72 -19.50
CA ILE A 110 -12.03 -28.07 -18.97
C ILE A 110 -13.14 -28.79 -19.76
N THR A 111 -12.72 -29.74 -20.60
CA THR A 111 -13.62 -30.77 -21.14
C THR A 111 -13.17 -32.14 -20.65
N SER A 112 -13.97 -32.76 -19.79
CA SER A 112 -14.35 -34.18 -19.80
C SER A 112 -15.44 -34.41 -18.75
#